data_AF-A0A0K1QCM1-F1
#
_entry.id   AF-A0A0K1QCM1-F1
#
_cell.length_a   1.000
_cell.length_b   1.000
_cell.length_c   1.000
_cell.angle_alpha   90.00
_cell.angle_beta   90.00
_cell.angle_gamma   90.00
#
_symmetry.space_group_name_H-M   'P 1'
#
loop_
_entity.id
_entity.type
_entity.pdbx_description
1 polymer ?
#
loop_
_entity_poly.entity_id
_entity_poly.type
_entity_poly.pdbx_seq_one_letter_code
_entity_poly.pdbx_strand_id
1 'polypeptide(L)'
;MGGARDSLFGEQIVWTGGPKVTTVPVLFKVVSAVATTVSLVTLAFAIVVARGLQLPVGGLLTFSAWCATIALGAWRLPLWFRASARYIVTEQHVIWQRGRLRRSIDRNAISYAVIRWHEGVPGVGDLVLERAVPTGALRRTLSVTLADVEAPDRLWAIVRGLTPSAPLGDGTRPLAQRLDDGERVLWTDRPHASRWTTRRVATAVCATATAATVILLLSRTVPPIARMLRLHALSPIVSGVLVAAVGLGMLLLASVALWIGYASVVRPVRLARATRYFVTDRRVLIRRGSEELHLDRQRIAYVITAPWREGDARRDLFLVLDGPQARAFSPSGAFGGGDEQRLVPMFAAIEDADTASELLHVSRISLSGARQAA
;
A
#
# COMPACT_ATOMS: atom_id res chain seq x y z
N MET A 1 16.11 -38.01 5.03
CA MET A 1 15.99 -37.04 6.15
C MET A 1 14.57 -36.49 6.14
N GLY A 2 13.72 -36.88 7.10
CA GLY A 2 12.33 -36.44 7.13
C GLY A 2 12.24 -34.97 7.54
N GLY A 3 11.95 -34.08 6.58
CA GLY A 3 11.73 -32.66 6.86
C GLY A 3 10.53 -32.45 7.79
N ALA A 4 10.55 -31.34 8.55
CA ALA A 4 9.41 -30.95 9.37
C ALA A 4 8.16 -30.83 8.50
N ARG A 5 7.05 -31.44 8.94
CA ARG A 5 5.75 -31.39 8.25
C ARG A 5 4.83 -30.41 8.94
N ASP A 6 3.99 -29.74 8.17
CA ASP A 6 2.95 -28.89 8.71
C ASP A 6 1.85 -29.73 9.37
N SER A 7 1.39 -29.28 10.54
CA SER A 7 0.42 -30.03 11.34
C SER A 7 -1.00 -30.03 10.76
N LEU A 8 -1.33 -29.13 9.83
CA LEU A 8 -2.67 -29.02 9.25
C LEU A 8 -2.80 -29.81 7.95
N PHE A 9 -1.83 -29.65 7.05
CA PHE A 9 -1.89 -30.28 5.72
C PHE A 9 -1.00 -31.53 5.61
N GLY A 10 -0.12 -31.79 6.58
CA GLY A 10 0.84 -32.91 6.51
C GLY A 10 1.95 -32.71 5.47
N GLU A 11 1.97 -31.55 4.81
CA GLU A 11 2.92 -31.20 3.74
C GLU A 11 4.31 -30.92 4.30
N GLN A 12 5.34 -31.18 3.51
CA GLN A 12 6.71 -30.82 3.88
C GLN A 12 6.86 -29.30 3.91
N ILE A 13 7.47 -28.81 4.99
CA ILE A 13 7.78 -27.40 5.14
C ILE A 13 9.05 -27.09 4.35
N VAL A 14 8.92 -26.17 3.39
CA VAL A 14 10.02 -25.71 2.53
C VAL A 14 10.71 -24.49 3.15
N TRP A 15 9.95 -23.64 3.86
CA TRP A 15 10.48 -22.47 4.54
C TRP A 15 9.62 -22.08 5.74
N THR A 16 10.28 -21.58 6.80
CA THR A 16 9.61 -20.96 7.96
C THR A 16 10.28 -19.66 8.33
N GLY A 17 9.49 -18.72 8.84
CA GLY A 17 10.00 -17.45 9.32
C GLY A 17 8.92 -16.62 10.03
N GLY A 18 9.25 -15.36 10.25
CA GLY A 18 8.37 -14.37 10.85
C GLY A 18 8.80 -12.96 10.43
N PRO A 19 8.13 -11.93 10.96
CA PRO A 19 8.54 -10.55 10.70
C PRO A 19 9.93 -10.30 11.28
N LYS A 20 10.86 -9.85 10.43
CA LYS A 20 12.23 -9.49 10.81
C LYS A 20 12.27 -8.20 11.61
N VAL A 21 11.38 -7.27 11.26
CA VAL A 21 11.24 -5.96 11.90
C VAL A 21 9.78 -5.77 12.27
N THR A 22 9.49 -5.31 13.48
CA THR A 22 8.12 -4.95 13.86
C THR A 22 7.98 -3.43 13.83
N THR A 23 7.39 -2.90 12.76
CA THR A 23 7.08 -1.47 12.67
C THR A 23 5.58 -1.20 12.73
N VAL A 24 5.21 -0.04 13.25
CA VAL A 24 3.83 0.44 13.18
C VAL A 24 3.54 0.87 11.74
N PRO A 25 2.48 0.35 11.09
CA PRO A 25 2.11 0.79 9.75
C PRO A 25 1.84 2.30 9.72
N VAL A 26 2.17 2.97 8.61
CA VAL A 26 2.07 4.44 8.48
C VAL A 26 0.68 4.96 8.85
N LEU A 27 -0.40 4.30 8.41
CA LEU A 27 -1.76 4.70 8.74
C LEU A 27 -2.01 4.74 10.26
N PHE A 28 -1.51 3.76 10.99
CA PHE A 28 -1.63 3.70 12.45
C PHE A 28 -0.79 4.77 13.15
N LYS A 29 0.38 5.11 12.60
CA LYS A 29 1.17 6.27 13.08
C LYS A 29 0.42 7.58 12.89
N VAL A 30 -0.21 7.77 11.73
CA VAL A 30 -1.02 8.97 11.43
C VAL A 30 -2.22 9.05 12.37
N VAL A 31 -2.98 7.96 12.53
CA VAL A 31 -4.12 7.92 13.47
C VAL A 31 -3.67 8.21 14.90
N SER A 32 -2.54 7.63 15.33
CA SER A 32 -1.98 7.89 16.66
C SER A 32 -1.59 9.36 16.85
N ALA A 33 -0.92 9.97 15.87
CA ALA A 33 -0.52 11.37 15.91
C ALA A 33 -1.73 12.31 15.95
N VAL A 34 -2.73 12.08 15.08
CA VAL A 34 -3.96 12.88 15.05
C VAL A 34 -4.73 12.75 16.36
N ALA A 35 -4.95 11.52 16.85
CA ALA A 35 -5.68 11.29 18.10
C ALA A 35 -4.96 11.88 19.32
N THR A 36 -3.62 11.81 19.37
CA THR A 36 -2.81 12.46 20.42
C THR A 36 -2.99 13.99 20.37
N THR A 37 -2.89 14.57 19.18
CA THR A 37 -3.03 16.01 18.96
C THR A 37 -4.41 16.51 19.39
N VAL A 38 -5.47 15.80 18.99
CA VAL A 38 -6.85 16.10 19.40
C VAL A 38 -7.01 15.97 20.92
N SER A 39 -6.48 14.90 21.52
CA SER A 39 -6.51 14.69 22.97
C SER A 39 -5.86 15.85 23.73
N LEU A 40 -4.69 16.31 23.29
CA LEU A 40 -3.96 17.44 23.88
C LEU A 40 -4.71 18.77 23.72
N VAL A 41 -5.28 19.04 22.54
CA VAL A 41 -6.09 20.24 22.30
C VAL A 41 -7.32 20.25 23.20
N THR A 42 -8.05 19.13 23.28
CA THR A 42 -9.23 19.02 24.14
C THR A 42 -8.87 19.18 25.61
N LEU A 43 -7.77 18.57 26.07
CA LEU A 43 -7.30 18.71 27.45
C LEU A 43 -6.94 20.16 27.78
N ALA A 44 -6.23 20.84 26.87
CA ALA A 44 -5.88 22.24 27.02
C ALA A 44 -7.13 23.14 27.08
N PHE A 45 -8.13 22.91 26.23
CA PHE A 45 -9.42 23.59 26.33
C PHE A 45 -10.16 23.28 27.63
N ALA A 46 -10.12 22.05 28.13
CA ALA A 46 -10.68 21.70 29.44
C ALA A 46 -10.04 22.53 30.56
N ILE A 47 -8.72 22.69 30.54
CA ILE A 47 -8.00 23.54 31.51
C ILE A 47 -8.46 25.00 31.39
N VAL A 48 -8.55 25.53 30.18
CA VAL A 48 -8.98 26.92 29.94
C VAL A 48 -10.43 27.15 30.38
N VAL A 49 -11.35 26.24 30.08
CA VAL A 49 -12.76 26.35 30.47
C VAL A 49 -12.91 26.22 31.98
N ALA A 50 -12.23 25.25 32.61
CA ALA A 50 -12.31 25.06 34.06
C ALA A 50 -11.73 26.26 34.83
N ARG A 51 -10.62 26.84 34.37
CA ARG A 51 -9.95 27.95 35.07
C ARG A 51 -10.48 29.33 34.69
N GLY A 52 -10.85 29.52 33.43
CA GLY A 52 -11.29 30.81 32.90
C GLY A 52 -12.79 31.03 33.01
N LEU A 53 -13.60 29.99 32.81
CA LEU A 53 -15.07 30.08 32.85
C LEU A 53 -15.69 29.41 34.08
N GLN A 54 -14.92 28.61 34.82
CA GLN A 54 -15.40 27.85 35.99
C GLN A 54 -16.60 26.93 35.68
N LEU A 55 -16.71 26.49 34.43
CA LEU A 55 -17.77 25.60 33.96
C LEU A 55 -17.37 24.13 34.12
N PRO A 56 -18.34 23.19 34.20
CA PRO A 56 -18.06 21.76 34.25
C PRO A 56 -17.38 21.28 32.96
N VAL A 57 -16.27 20.55 33.09
CA VAL A 57 -15.42 20.09 31.98
C VAL A 57 -15.40 18.57 31.80
N GLY A 58 -16.29 17.84 32.49
CA GLY A 58 -16.32 16.38 32.48
C GLY A 58 -16.36 15.79 31.07
N GLY A 59 -17.18 16.34 30.18
CA GLY A 59 -17.25 15.90 28.78
C GLY A 59 -15.94 16.08 28.01
N LEU A 60 -15.23 17.18 28.22
CA LEU A 60 -13.94 17.45 27.57
C LEU A 60 -12.85 16.50 28.07
N LEU A 61 -12.81 16.21 29.38
CA LEU A 61 -11.86 15.27 29.96
C LEU A 61 -12.11 13.84 29.47
N THR A 62 -13.36 13.40 29.44
CA THR A 62 -13.73 12.06 28.94
C THR A 62 -13.38 11.91 27.46
N PHE A 63 -13.68 12.91 26.63
CA PHE A 63 -13.31 12.89 25.21
C PHE A 63 -11.79 12.86 25.01
N SER A 64 -11.05 13.68 25.76
CA SER A 64 -9.58 13.69 25.71
C SER A 64 -8.98 12.33 26.10
N ALA A 65 -9.47 11.70 27.17
CA ALA A 65 -9.04 10.37 27.61
C ALA A 65 -9.38 9.28 26.58
N TRP A 66 -10.55 9.37 25.94
CA TRP A 66 -10.94 8.46 24.87
C TRP A 66 -10.01 8.59 23.65
N CYS A 67 -9.71 9.82 23.21
CA CYS A 67 -8.75 10.06 22.13
C CYS A 67 -7.33 9.56 22.48
N ALA A 68 -6.87 9.76 23.71
CA ALA A 68 -5.59 9.23 24.19
C ALA A 68 -5.55 7.69 24.12
N THR A 69 -6.67 7.04 24.49
CA THR A 69 -6.81 5.57 24.40
C THR A 69 -6.72 5.09 22.96
N ILE A 70 -7.39 5.77 22.01
CA ILE A 70 -7.26 5.48 20.58
C ILE A 70 -5.81 5.67 20.11
N ALA A 71 -5.13 6.73 20.54
CA ALA A 71 -3.76 7.00 20.15
C ALA A 71 -2.79 5.90 20.60
N LEU A 72 -2.92 5.45 21.84
CA LEU A 72 -2.13 4.35 22.41
C LEU A 72 -2.46 3.01 21.72
N GLY A 73 -3.75 2.73 21.49
CA GLY A 73 -4.21 1.55 20.79
C GLY A 73 -3.64 1.50 19.37
N ALA A 74 -3.72 2.59 18.62
CA ALA A 74 -3.19 2.69 17.27
C ALA A 74 -1.67 2.48 17.23
N TRP A 75 -0.93 2.91 18.25
CA TRP A 75 0.52 2.72 18.32
C TRP A 75 0.92 1.29 18.73
N ARG A 76 0.35 0.76 19.82
CA ARG A 76 0.81 -0.48 20.45
C ARG A 76 0.20 -1.74 19.86
N LEU A 77 -1.08 -1.69 19.47
CA LEU A 77 -1.81 -2.87 19.00
C LEU A 77 -1.18 -3.51 17.75
N PRO A 78 -0.74 -2.75 16.72
CA PRO A 78 -0.09 -3.36 15.55
C PRO A 78 1.22 -4.07 15.87
N LEU A 79 2.02 -3.52 16.79
CA LEU A 79 3.30 -4.13 17.20
C LEU A 79 3.07 -5.48 17.88
N TRP A 80 2.16 -5.50 18.84
CA TRP A 80 1.79 -6.75 19.53
C TRP A 80 1.19 -7.77 18.56
N PHE A 81 0.34 -7.32 17.64
CA PHE A 81 -0.28 -8.18 16.63
C PHE A 81 0.76 -8.81 15.70
N ARG A 82 1.75 -8.02 15.23
CA ARG A 82 2.79 -8.49 14.30
C ARG A 82 3.83 -9.36 14.99
N ALA A 83 4.24 -9.05 16.21
CA ALA A 83 5.26 -9.81 16.93
C ALA A 83 4.94 -11.30 17.11
N SER A 84 3.66 -11.66 17.12
CA SER A 84 3.20 -13.04 17.29
C SER A 84 2.97 -13.80 15.96
N ALA A 85 3.24 -13.17 14.82
CA ALA A 85 2.98 -13.77 13.51
C ALA A 85 4.11 -14.73 13.09
N ARG A 86 3.73 -15.87 12.53
CA ARG A 86 4.61 -16.87 11.92
C ARG A 86 4.17 -17.14 10.50
N TYR A 87 5.15 -17.30 9.62
CA TYR A 87 4.96 -17.54 8.20
C TYR A 87 5.57 -18.90 7.86
N ILE A 88 4.79 -19.74 7.18
CA ILE A 88 5.19 -21.09 6.81
C ILE A 88 4.88 -21.26 5.33
N VAL A 89 5.87 -21.70 4.55
CA VAL A 89 5.69 -22.09 3.15
C VAL A 89 5.93 -23.58 3.07
N THR A 90 4.91 -24.31 2.62
CA THR A 90 4.95 -25.74 2.38
C THR A 90 5.08 -26.01 0.88
N GLU A 91 5.05 -27.28 0.49
CA GLU A 91 5.04 -27.69 -0.92
C GLU A 91 3.86 -27.13 -1.71
N GLN A 92 2.68 -27.00 -1.10
CA GLN A 92 1.48 -26.54 -1.80
C GLN A 92 0.88 -25.26 -1.22
N HIS A 93 1.19 -24.88 0.01
CA HIS A 93 0.52 -23.77 0.68
C HIS A 93 1.49 -22.71 1.22
N VAL A 94 1.03 -21.46 1.24
CA VAL A 94 1.61 -20.39 2.05
C VAL A 94 0.66 -20.09 3.18
N ILE A 95 1.17 -20.13 4.40
CA ILE A 95 0.42 -20.06 5.63
C ILE A 95 0.90 -18.87 6.45
N TRP A 96 -0.04 -18.02 6.82
CA TRP A 96 0.11 -17.02 7.87
C TRP A 96 -0.55 -17.55 9.15
N GLN A 97 0.17 -17.55 10.26
CA GLN A 97 -0.32 -18.03 11.54
C GLN A 97 -0.05 -17.03 12.66
N ARG A 98 -1.03 -16.88 13.56
CA ARG A 98 -0.89 -16.14 14.80
C ARG A 98 -1.72 -16.80 15.89
N GLY A 99 -1.07 -17.48 16.82
CA GLY A 99 -1.75 -18.31 17.83
C GLY A 99 -2.68 -19.32 17.15
N ARG A 100 -3.99 -19.23 17.44
CA ARG A 100 -5.04 -20.06 16.83
C ARG A 100 -5.53 -19.56 15.47
N LEU A 101 -5.27 -18.31 15.12
CA LEU A 101 -5.70 -17.75 13.85
C LEU A 101 -4.73 -18.18 12.76
N ARG A 102 -5.26 -18.74 11.68
CA ARG A 102 -4.49 -19.20 10.53
C ARG A 102 -5.18 -18.77 9.25
N ARG A 103 -4.40 -18.33 8.27
CA ARG A 103 -4.83 -18.04 6.90
C ARG A 103 -3.88 -18.76 5.97
N SER A 104 -4.40 -19.40 4.95
CA SER A 104 -3.59 -20.07 3.94
C SER A 104 -4.03 -19.69 2.53
N ILE A 105 -3.09 -19.77 1.60
CA ILE A 105 -3.30 -19.65 0.18
C ILE A 105 -2.52 -20.78 -0.51
N ASP A 106 -3.16 -21.48 -1.44
CA ASP A 106 -2.49 -22.46 -2.29
C ASP A 106 -1.49 -21.71 -3.20
N ARG A 107 -0.25 -22.19 -3.25
CA ARG A 107 0.86 -21.67 -4.07
C ARG A 107 0.48 -21.62 -5.53
N ASN A 108 -0.21 -22.65 -6.01
CA ASN A 108 -0.70 -22.71 -7.38
C ASN A 108 -1.84 -21.73 -7.61
N ALA A 109 -2.60 -21.33 -6.59
CA ALA A 109 -3.71 -20.40 -6.73
C ALA A 109 -3.31 -18.91 -6.72
N ILE A 110 -2.03 -18.60 -6.53
CA ILE A 110 -1.51 -17.23 -6.54
C ILE A 110 -1.46 -16.73 -8.00
N SER A 111 -2.11 -15.60 -8.26
CA SER A 111 -2.16 -14.97 -9.57
C SER A 111 -0.98 -14.02 -9.77
N TYR A 112 -0.65 -13.23 -8.75
CA TYR A 112 0.51 -12.36 -8.74
C TYR A 112 0.95 -12.07 -7.30
N ALA A 113 2.18 -11.59 -7.16
CA ALA A 113 2.73 -11.13 -5.89
C ALA A 113 3.06 -9.64 -5.95
N VAL A 114 2.91 -8.94 -4.84
CA VAL A 114 3.39 -7.56 -4.66
C VAL A 114 4.40 -7.54 -3.53
N ILE A 115 5.61 -7.08 -3.83
CA ILE A 115 6.67 -6.84 -2.87
C ILE A 115 6.67 -5.37 -2.52
N ARG A 116 6.64 -5.03 -1.23
CA ARG A 116 6.80 -3.66 -0.74
C ARG A 116 8.04 -3.57 0.12
N TRP A 117 9.11 -3.00 -0.43
CA TRP A 117 10.36 -2.83 0.27
C TRP A 117 10.23 -1.81 1.40
N HIS A 118 10.85 -2.12 2.54
CA HIS A 118 10.90 -1.23 3.67
C HIS A 118 11.90 -0.08 3.40
N GLU A 119 11.45 1.17 3.50
CA GLU A 119 12.27 2.33 3.12
C GLU A 119 13.52 2.50 4.00
N GLY A 120 13.44 2.12 5.28
CA GLY A 120 14.52 2.31 6.26
C GLY A 120 15.35 1.07 6.59
N VAL A 121 15.04 -0.10 6.01
CA VAL A 121 15.74 -1.36 6.35
C VAL A 121 16.03 -2.12 5.06
N PRO A 122 17.31 -2.16 4.62
CA PRO A 122 17.69 -2.87 3.40
C PRO A 122 17.32 -4.35 3.47
N GLY A 123 16.82 -4.87 2.36
CA GLY A 123 16.48 -6.28 2.20
C GLY A 123 15.29 -6.80 3.01
N VAL A 124 14.54 -5.93 3.69
CA VAL A 124 13.27 -6.28 4.36
C VAL A 124 12.10 -5.68 3.59
N GLY A 125 10.98 -6.40 3.53
CA GLY A 125 9.76 -5.88 2.93
C GLY A 125 8.54 -6.77 3.17
N ASP A 126 7.38 -6.28 2.77
CA ASP A 126 6.15 -7.08 2.78
C ASP A 126 6.07 -7.91 1.48
N LEU A 127 5.67 -9.18 1.59
CA LEU A 127 5.26 -10.00 0.45
C LEU A 127 3.74 -10.21 0.51
N VAL A 128 3.03 -9.62 -0.44
CA VAL A 128 1.58 -9.76 -0.60
C VAL A 128 1.31 -10.75 -1.71
N LEU A 129 0.65 -11.86 -1.39
CA LEU A 129 0.26 -12.89 -2.34
C LEU A 129 -1.21 -12.71 -2.67
N GLU A 130 -1.52 -12.54 -3.95
CA GLU A 130 -2.88 -12.26 -4.39
C GLU A 130 -3.42 -13.35 -5.30
N ARG A 131 -4.63 -13.81 -4.98
CA ARG A 131 -5.45 -14.64 -5.87
C ARG A 131 -6.52 -13.76 -6.51
N ALA A 132 -6.44 -13.62 -7.84
CA ALA A 132 -7.53 -13.07 -8.63
C ALA A 132 -8.67 -14.11 -8.65
N VAL A 133 -9.81 -13.75 -8.09
CA VAL A 133 -11.00 -14.61 -8.08
C VAL A 133 -11.93 -14.13 -9.21
N PRO A 134 -12.44 -15.03 -10.07
CA PRO A 134 -13.46 -14.68 -11.04
C PRO A 134 -14.77 -14.37 -10.29
N THR A 135 -15.37 -13.24 -10.61
CA THR A 135 -16.78 -12.86 -10.34
C THR A 135 -17.60 -13.70 -9.34
N GLY A 136 -18.02 -13.06 -8.26
CA GLY A 136 -19.12 -13.46 -7.38
C GLY A 136 -19.69 -12.21 -6.71
N ALA A 137 -20.84 -12.30 -6.03
CA ALA A 137 -21.52 -11.16 -5.38
C ALA A 137 -20.62 -10.37 -4.39
N LEU A 138 -19.49 -10.97 -4.00
CA LEU A 138 -18.41 -10.34 -3.27
C LEU A 138 -17.13 -10.41 -4.11
N ARG A 139 -16.73 -9.28 -4.71
CA ARG A 139 -15.43 -9.05 -5.41
C ARG A 139 -14.23 -9.17 -4.45
N ARG A 140 -14.16 -10.21 -3.62
CA ARG A 140 -13.13 -10.37 -2.59
C ARG A 140 -11.86 -10.92 -3.25
N THR A 141 -10.88 -10.06 -3.45
CA THR A 141 -9.49 -10.48 -3.64
C THR A 141 -9.05 -11.23 -2.38
N LEU A 142 -8.72 -12.51 -2.53
CA LEU A 142 -8.11 -13.27 -1.45
C LEU A 142 -6.62 -12.95 -1.45
N SER A 143 -6.17 -12.31 -0.37
CA SER A 143 -4.77 -11.94 -0.19
C SER A 143 -4.22 -12.47 1.13
N VAL A 144 -2.97 -12.90 1.08
CA VAL A 144 -2.17 -13.24 2.26
C VAL A 144 -0.96 -12.33 2.25
N THR A 145 -0.75 -11.59 3.34
CA THR A 145 0.38 -10.68 3.49
C THR A 145 1.36 -11.25 4.52
N LEU A 146 2.59 -11.48 4.09
CA LEU A 146 3.73 -11.80 4.94
C LEU A 146 4.47 -10.49 5.18
N ALA A 147 4.25 -9.88 6.34
CA ALA A 147 4.75 -8.54 6.64
C ALA A 147 6.20 -8.57 7.12
N ASP A 148 6.97 -7.56 6.73
CA ASP A 148 8.34 -7.32 7.21
C ASP A 148 9.26 -8.56 7.09
N VAL A 149 9.14 -9.35 6.01
CA VAL A 149 9.98 -10.53 5.77
C VAL A 149 11.35 -10.14 5.24
N GLU A 150 12.35 -10.94 5.58
CA GLU A 150 13.71 -10.82 5.02
C GLU A 150 13.75 -11.41 3.61
N ALA A 151 14.29 -10.65 2.66
CA ALA A 151 14.39 -10.98 1.23
C ALA A 151 13.06 -11.50 0.63
N PRO A 152 12.00 -10.66 0.57
CA PRO A 152 10.68 -11.03 0.04
C PRO A 152 10.73 -11.57 -1.39
N ASP A 153 11.69 -11.15 -2.20
CA ASP A 153 11.92 -11.64 -3.56
C ASP A 153 12.43 -13.09 -3.58
N ARG A 154 13.33 -13.46 -2.67
CA ARG A 154 13.77 -14.85 -2.49
C ARG A 154 12.64 -15.71 -1.97
N LEU A 155 11.88 -15.21 -0.99
CA LEU A 155 10.70 -15.92 -0.50
C LEU A 155 9.69 -16.14 -1.62
N TRP A 156 9.49 -15.15 -2.50
CA TRP A 156 8.65 -15.31 -3.68
C TRP A 156 9.18 -16.37 -4.66
N ALA A 157 10.50 -16.45 -4.89
CA ALA A 157 11.11 -17.53 -5.67
C ALA A 157 10.84 -18.92 -5.05
N ILE A 158 10.98 -19.06 -3.73
CA ILE A 158 10.66 -20.29 -2.98
C ILE A 158 9.18 -20.66 -3.14
N VAL A 159 8.27 -19.68 -3.02
CA VAL A 159 6.82 -19.88 -3.22
C VAL A 159 6.51 -20.35 -4.64
N ARG A 160 7.26 -19.90 -5.65
CA ARG A 160 7.17 -20.41 -7.03
C ARG A 160 7.86 -21.76 -7.24
N GLY A 161 8.60 -22.27 -6.25
CA GLY A 161 9.36 -23.52 -6.36
C GLY A 161 10.67 -23.39 -7.13
N LEU A 162 11.19 -22.17 -7.26
CA LEU A 162 12.46 -21.87 -7.92
C LEU A 162 13.60 -21.78 -6.91
N THR A 163 14.81 -22.14 -7.33
CA THR A 163 16.03 -21.91 -6.55
C THR A 163 16.40 -20.42 -6.62
N PRO A 164 16.55 -19.70 -5.49
CA PRO A 164 16.90 -18.29 -5.52
C PRO A 164 18.32 -18.07 -6.04
N SER A 165 18.48 -17.28 -7.10
CA SER A 165 19.73 -17.05 -7.84
C SER A 165 20.74 -16.13 -7.15
N ALA A 166 20.28 -15.12 -6.39
CA ALA A 166 21.14 -14.03 -5.89
C ALA A 166 21.34 -14.01 -4.35
N PRO A 167 22.52 -13.56 -3.85
CA PRO A 167 22.73 -13.33 -2.42
C PRO A 167 21.90 -12.13 -1.93
N LEU A 168 21.18 -12.34 -0.81
CA LEU A 168 20.32 -11.41 -0.04
C LEU A 168 19.67 -10.30 -0.90
N GLY A 169 18.38 -10.48 -1.20
CA GLY A 169 17.59 -9.53 -1.98
C GLY A 169 17.60 -8.15 -1.34
N ASP A 170 18.07 -7.16 -2.09
CA ASP A 170 18.06 -5.75 -1.69
C ASP A 170 17.21 -4.98 -2.69
N GLY A 171 16.14 -4.33 -2.19
CA GLY A 171 15.24 -3.48 -2.98
C GLY A 171 15.94 -2.30 -3.66
N THR A 172 17.15 -1.93 -3.24
CA THR A 172 17.94 -0.88 -3.89
C THR A 172 18.57 -1.34 -5.20
N ARG A 173 18.80 -2.65 -5.39
CA ARG A 173 19.41 -3.16 -6.62
C ARG A 173 18.48 -2.99 -7.83
N PRO A 174 19.03 -2.75 -9.03
CA PRO A 174 18.26 -2.78 -10.26
C PRO A 174 17.52 -4.10 -10.43
N LEU A 175 16.26 -4.05 -10.86
CA LEU A 175 15.40 -5.24 -10.98
C LEU A 175 15.99 -6.27 -11.95
N ALA A 176 16.65 -5.82 -13.03
CA ALA A 176 17.32 -6.67 -13.99
C ALA A 176 18.44 -7.54 -13.38
N GLN A 177 19.04 -7.13 -12.26
CA GLN A 177 20.06 -7.90 -11.54
C GLN A 177 19.47 -8.87 -10.52
N ARG A 178 18.16 -8.78 -10.26
CA ARG A 178 17.40 -9.63 -9.33
C ARG A 178 16.50 -10.61 -10.07
N LEU A 179 16.75 -10.79 -11.37
CA LEU A 179 16.02 -11.78 -12.16
C LEU A 179 16.41 -13.19 -11.75
N ASP A 180 15.51 -14.14 -11.98
CA ASP A 180 15.79 -15.54 -11.68
C ASP A 180 16.85 -16.06 -12.67
N ASP A 181 17.55 -17.14 -12.32
CA ASP A 181 18.59 -17.68 -13.20
C ASP A 181 18.05 -18.01 -14.61
N GLY A 182 18.74 -17.48 -15.62
CA GLY A 182 18.41 -17.63 -17.04
C GLY A 182 17.30 -16.71 -17.54
N GLU A 183 16.66 -15.93 -16.69
CA GLU A 183 15.59 -15.02 -17.09
C GLU A 183 16.14 -13.72 -17.69
N ARG A 184 15.52 -13.23 -18.77
CA ARG A 184 16.00 -12.06 -19.53
C ARG A 184 14.89 -11.05 -19.78
N VAL A 185 15.23 -9.77 -19.70
CA VAL A 185 14.30 -8.68 -20.08
C VAL A 185 14.17 -8.66 -21.60
N LEU A 186 12.93 -8.74 -22.09
CA LEU A 186 12.59 -8.65 -23.50
C LEU A 186 12.13 -7.24 -23.87
N TRP A 187 11.45 -6.55 -22.94
CA TRP A 187 10.89 -5.23 -23.18
C TRP A 187 10.81 -4.41 -21.88
N THR A 188 10.93 -3.10 -22.00
CA THR A 188 10.77 -2.16 -20.90
C THR A 188 10.19 -0.85 -21.39
N ASP A 189 9.32 -0.25 -20.57
CA ASP A 189 8.76 1.08 -20.83
C ASP A 189 8.35 1.78 -19.53
N ARG A 190 7.88 3.02 -19.62
CA ARG A 190 7.41 3.84 -18.50
C ARG A 190 6.07 4.49 -18.85
N PRO A 191 5.15 4.63 -17.88
CA PRO A 191 3.90 5.29 -18.15
C PRO A 191 4.10 6.78 -18.42
N HIS A 192 3.30 7.34 -19.30
CA HIS A 192 3.24 8.78 -19.44
C HIS A 192 2.63 9.44 -18.19
N ALA A 193 3.42 10.26 -17.51
CA ALA A 193 2.98 10.96 -16.30
C ALA A 193 2.13 12.19 -16.67
N SER A 194 0.86 11.99 -17.03
CA SER A 194 -0.07 13.11 -17.21
C SER A 194 -0.23 13.89 -15.91
N ARG A 195 -0.16 15.23 -16.04
CA ARG A 195 -0.28 16.15 -14.91
C ARG A 195 -1.72 16.28 -14.42
N TRP A 196 -2.71 16.11 -15.30
CA TRP A 196 -4.10 16.46 -15.02
C TRP A 196 -5.09 15.36 -15.43
N THR A 197 -5.83 14.86 -14.43
CA THR A 197 -7.04 14.04 -14.59
C THR A 197 -8.20 14.75 -13.90
N THR A 198 -9.44 14.49 -14.30
CA THR A 198 -10.64 15.14 -13.71
C THR A 198 -10.71 14.96 -12.19
N ARG A 199 -10.39 13.76 -11.69
CA ARG A 199 -10.29 13.48 -10.25
C ARG A 199 -9.18 14.28 -9.55
N ARG A 200 -8.02 14.47 -10.20
CA ARG A 200 -6.95 15.31 -9.63
C ARG A 200 -7.35 16.78 -9.58
N VAL A 201 -8.09 17.27 -10.57
CA VAL A 201 -8.66 18.61 -10.53
C VAL A 201 -9.65 18.73 -9.36
N ALA A 202 -10.59 17.80 -9.22
CA ALA A 202 -11.56 17.82 -8.12
C ALA A 202 -10.89 17.76 -6.73
N THR A 203 -9.90 16.88 -6.55
CA THR A 203 -9.17 16.75 -5.28
C THR A 203 -8.26 17.95 -5.00
N ALA A 204 -7.66 18.57 -6.03
CA ALA A 204 -6.92 19.82 -5.89
C ALA A 204 -7.86 20.98 -5.47
N VAL A 205 -9.06 21.06 -6.05
CA VAL A 205 -10.08 22.04 -5.64
C VAL A 205 -10.45 21.83 -4.17
N CYS A 206 -10.72 20.59 -3.74
CA CYS A 206 -10.97 20.30 -2.32
C CYS A 206 -9.79 20.73 -1.43
N ALA A 207 -8.55 20.43 -1.82
CA ALA A 207 -7.37 20.85 -1.07
C ALA A 207 -7.29 22.38 -0.92
N THR A 208 -7.54 23.13 -2.01
CA THR A 208 -7.55 24.60 -1.98
C THR A 208 -8.68 25.15 -1.11
N ALA A 209 -9.88 24.55 -1.16
CA ALA A 209 -11.00 24.95 -0.31
C ALA A 209 -10.71 24.70 1.19
N THR A 210 -10.09 23.56 1.53
CA THR A 210 -9.65 23.28 2.90
C THR A 210 -8.59 24.28 3.36
N ALA A 211 -7.59 24.58 2.52
CA ALA A 211 -6.57 25.58 2.83
C ALA A 211 -7.15 26.99 3.03
N ALA A 212 -8.09 27.41 2.17
CA ALA A 212 -8.80 28.68 2.31
C ALA A 212 -9.59 28.74 3.62
N THR A 213 -10.25 27.64 4.00
CA THR A 213 -10.96 27.55 5.28
C THR A 213 -10.03 27.73 6.47
N VAL A 214 -8.83 27.14 6.43
CA VAL A 214 -7.82 27.31 7.49
C VAL A 214 -7.36 28.77 7.59
N ILE A 215 -7.10 29.43 6.45
CA ILE A 215 -6.71 30.84 6.42
C ILE A 215 -7.82 31.75 6.98
N LEU A 216 -9.08 31.48 6.61
CA LEU A 216 -10.24 32.22 7.12
C LEU A 216 -10.47 31.99 8.62
N LEU A 217 -10.27 30.77 9.11
CA LEU A 217 -10.34 30.48 10.54
C LEU A 217 -9.23 31.23 11.28
N LEU A 218 -8.00 31.20 10.78
CA LEU A 218 -6.87 31.91 11.38
C LEU A 218 -7.13 33.42 11.45
N SER A 219 -7.59 34.04 10.35
CA SER A 219 -7.86 35.48 10.31
C SER A 219 -9.00 35.91 11.24
N ARG A 220 -9.97 35.02 11.51
CA ARG A 220 -11.07 35.26 12.46
C ARG A 220 -10.69 34.98 13.91
N THR A 221 -9.83 34.00 14.17
CA THR A 221 -9.47 33.56 15.52
C THR A 221 -8.35 34.39 16.15
N VAL A 222 -7.41 34.92 15.35
CA VAL A 222 -6.29 35.73 15.86
C VAL A 222 -6.74 37.03 16.55
N PRO A 223 -7.61 37.86 15.97
CA PRO A 223 -8.03 39.12 16.60
C PRO A 223 -8.66 38.99 18.01
N PRO A 224 -9.62 38.08 18.27
CA PRO A 224 -10.19 37.94 19.61
C PRO A 224 -9.18 37.43 20.63
N ILE A 225 -8.30 36.49 20.24
CA ILE A 225 -7.22 36.00 21.13
C ILE A 225 -6.25 37.12 21.46
N ALA A 226 -5.80 37.89 20.45
CA ALA A 226 -4.91 39.02 20.67
C ALA A 226 -5.54 40.08 21.58
N ARG A 227 -6.85 40.35 21.42
CA ARG A 227 -7.58 41.25 22.31
C ARG A 227 -7.63 40.72 23.75
N MET A 228 -7.92 39.42 23.94
CA MET A 228 -7.97 38.79 25.25
C MET A 228 -6.62 38.82 25.97
N LEU A 229 -5.52 38.60 25.24
CA LEU A 229 -4.15 38.68 25.76
C LEU A 229 -3.79 40.11 26.18
N ARG A 230 -4.13 41.12 25.37
CA ARG A 230 -3.88 42.53 25.70
C ARG A 230 -4.63 42.99 26.94
N LEU A 231 -5.85 42.49 27.12
CA LEU A 231 -6.70 42.84 28.28
C LEU A 231 -6.33 42.09 29.56
N HIS A 232 -5.33 41.19 29.53
CA HIS A 232 -4.92 40.37 30.69
C HIS A 232 -6.11 39.65 31.36
N ALA A 233 -7.11 39.26 30.56
CA ALA A 233 -8.37 38.69 31.07
C ALA A 233 -8.21 37.28 31.68
N LEU A 234 -7.07 36.63 31.45
CA LEU A 234 -6.72 35.32 31.98
C LEU A 234 -5.34 35.39 32.62
N SER A 235 -5.05 34.46 33.54
CA SER A 235 -3.69 34.34 34.07
C SER A 235 -2.71 33.97 32.94
N PRO A 236 -1.43 34.40 33.02
CA PRO A 236 -0.44 34.13 31.97
C PRO A 236 -0.33 32.66 31.59
N ILE A 237 -0.47 31.76 32.57
CA ILE A 237 -0.44 30.31 32.36
C ILE A 237 -1.64 29.86 31.52
N VAL A 238 -2.86 30.28 31.86
CA VAL A 238 -4.08 29.88 31.15
C VAL A 238 -4.10 30.49 29.74
N SER A 239 -3.63 31.72 29.59
CA SER A 239 -3.40 32.36 28.28
C SER A 239 -2.42 31.57 27.42
N GLY A 240 -1.30 31.13 27.98
CA GLY A 240 -0.32 30.29 27.28
C GLY A 240 -0.92 28.96 26.81
N VAL A 241 -1.70 28.29 27.67
CA VAL A 241 -2.40 27.04 27.35
C VAL A 241 -3.42 27.26 26.23
N LEU A 242 -4.18 28.36 26.24
CA LEU A 242 -5.14 28.69 25.18
C LEU A 242 -4.44 28.90 23.83
N VAL A 243 -3.37 29.71 23.81
CA VAL A 243 -2.61 29.96 22.58
C VAL A 243 -2.01 28.67 22.02
N ALA A 244 -1.46 27.82 22.90
CA ALA A 244 -0.93 26.52 22.51
C ALA A 244 -2.03 25.61 21.94
N ALA A 245 -3.21 25.54 22.57
CA ALA A 245 -4.34 24.73 22.11
C ALA A 245 -4.80 25.15 20.70
N VAL A 246 -5.00 26.46 20.51
CA VAL A 246 -5.41 27.02 19.22
C VAL A 246 -4.33 26.79 18.16
N GLY A 247 -3.06 27.05 18.50
CA GLY A 247 -1.93 26.82 17.61
C GLY A 247 -1.83 25.36 17.16
N LEU A 248 -1.95 24.41 18.08
CA LEU A 248 -1.92 22.97 17.78
C LEU A 248 -3.10 22.54 16.89
N GLY A 249 -4.30 23.06 17.17
CA GLY A 249 -5.49 22.81 16.34
C GLY A 249 -5.34 23.35 14.92
N MET A 250 -4.81 24.57 14.78
CA MET A 250 -4.54 25.17 13.46
C MET A 250 -3.45 24.39 12.70
N LEU A 251 -2.38 23.98 13.39
CA LEU A 251 -1.32 23.16 12.81
C LEU A 251 -1.86 21.83 12.28
N LEU A 252 -2.75 21.17 13.04
CA LEU A 252 -3.39 19.93 12.62
C LEU A 252 -4.21 20.11 11.34
N LEU A 253 -5.05 21.16 11.29
CA LEU A 253 -5.87 21.46 10.11
C LEU A 253 -4.99 21.82 8.89
N ALA A 254 -3.96 22.64 9.09
CA ALA A 254 -3.01 22.98 8.03
C ALA A 254 -2.26 21.75 7.50
N SER A 255 -1.87 20.84 8.40
CA SER A 255 -1.21 19.58 8.04
C SER A 255 -2.11 18.69 7.20
N VAL A 256 -3.41 18.61 7.52
CA VAL A 256 -4.40 17.88 6.72
C VAL A 256 -4.56 18.51 5.33
N ALA A 257 -4.69 19.83 5.25
CA ALA A 257 -4.79 20.54 3.97
C ALA A 257 -3.55 20.30 3.08
N LEU A 258 -2.35 20.40 3.67
CA LEU A 258 -1.09 20.14 2.98
C LEU A 258 -0.98 18.69 2.51
N TRP A 259 -1.39 17.73 3.36
CA TRP A 259 -1.40 16.32 3.01
C TRP A 259 -2.34 16.02 1.85
N ILE A 260 -3.56 16.57 1.83
CA ILE A 260 -4.51 16.41 0.73
C ILE A 260 -3.94 17.00 -0.57
N GLY A 261 -3.32 18.19 -0.51
CA GLY A 261 -2.66 18.80 -1.66
C GLY A 261 -1.49 17.94 -2.19
N TYR A 262 -0.66 17.44 -1.29
CA TYR A 262 0.44 16.54 -1.65
C TYR A 262 -0.05 15.22 -2.26
N ALA A 263 -1.07 14.59 -1.65
CA ALA A 263 -1.62 13.32 -2.09
C ALA A 263 -2.35 13.40 -3.44
N SER A 264 -2.93 14.56 -3.77
CA SER A 264 -3.68 14.78 -5.03
C SER A 264 -2.78 15.18 -6.20
N VAL A 265 -1.75 16.00 -5.97
CA VAL A 265 -0.92 16.58 -7.04
C VAL A 265 0.45 15.94 -7.11
N VAL A 266 1.21 16.00 -6.02
CA VAL A 266 2.65 15.68 -6.04
C VAL A 266 2.86 14.17 -6.07
N ARG A 267 2.18 13.43 -5.19
CA ARG A 267 2.38 11.98 -5.05
C ARG A 267 2.05 11.19 -6.32
N PRO A 268 0.92 11.41 -7.02
CA PRO A 268 0.61 10.65 -8.23
C PRO A 268 1.60 10.89 -9.38
N VAL A 269 2.08 12.13 -9.55
CA VAL A 269 3.11 12.46 -10.53
C VAL A 269 4.44 11.79 -10.18
N ARG A 270 4.82 11.83 -8.90
CA ARG A 270 6.04 11.16 -8.42
C ARG A 270 5.97 9.65 -8.63
N LEU A 271 4.82 9.04 -8.31
CA LEU A 271 4.59 7.61 -8.50
C LEU A 271 4.65 7.23 -9.98
N ALA A 272 3.99 7.96 -10.88
CA ALA A 272 4.04 7.70 -12.32
C ALA A 272 5.48 7.77 -12.86
N ARG A 273 6.27 8.77 -12.44
CA ARG A 273 7.68 8.88 -12.84
C ARG A 273 8.57 7.77 -12.28
N ALA A 274 8.20 7.21 -11.13
CA ALA A 274 8.91 6.10 -10.50
C ALA A 274 8.46 4.73 -11.03
N THR A 275 7.39 4.67 -11.82
CA THR A 275 6.89 3.43 -12.41
C THR A 275 7.75 3.02 -13.61
N ARG A 276 8.11 1.74 -13.68
CA ARG A 276 8.72 1.10 -14.83
C ARG A 276 8.08 -0.26 -15.06
N TYR A 277 7.80 -0.55 -16.32
CA TYR A 277 7.29 -1.83 -16.78
C TYR A 277 8.43 -2.65 -17.35
N PHE A 278 8.41 -3.96 -17.08
CA PHE A 278 9.33 -4.93 -17.66
C PHE A 278 8.54 -6.16 -18.08
N VAL A 279 8.80 -6.64 -19.28
CA VAL A 279 8.36 -7.95 -19.75
C VAL A 279 9.61 -8.78 -19.93
N THR A 280 9.66 -9.94 -19.27
CA THR A 280 10.73 -10.92 -19.40
C THR A 280 10.25 -12.13 -20.18
N ASP A 281 11.13 -13.09 -20.43
CA ASP A 281 10.78 -14.38 -20.99
C ASP A 281 9.81 -15.18 -20.10
N ARG A 282 9.82 -14.96 -18.77
CA ARG A 282 8.99 -15.71 -17.81
C ARG A 282 7.87 -14.93 -17.14
N ARG A 283 8.05 -13.62 -16.89
CA ARG A 283 7.13 -12.81 -16.07
C ARG A 283 6.97 -11.38 -16.58
N VAL A 284 5.93 -10.76 -16.09
CA VAL A 284 5.68 -9.33 -16.14
C VAL A 284 6.02 -8.74 -14.78
N LEU A 285 6.86 -7.72 -14.80
CA LEU A 285 7.24 -6.98 -13.60
C LEU A 285 6.83 -5.51 -13.71
N ILE A 286 6.27 -4.98 -12.65
CA ILE A 286 5.94 -3.55 -12.55
C ILE A 286 6.65 -3.03 -11.31
N ARG A 287 7.62 -2.15 -11.48
CA ARG A 287 8.28 -1.48 -10.35
C ARG A 287 7.72 -0.09 -10.20
N ARG A 288 7.33 0.34 -8.99
CA ARG A 288 6.88 1.69 -8.67
C ARG A 288 7.51 2.13 -7.35
N GLY A 289 8.66 2.81 -7.44
CA GLY A 289 9.42 3.21 -6.26
C GLY A 289 9.91 2.00 -5.46
N SER A 290 9.42 1.87 -4.22
CA SER A 290 9.69 0.74 -3.30
C SER A 290 8.73 -0.44 -3.47
N GLU A 291 7.74 -0.36 -4.37
CA GLU A 291 6.83 -1.45 -4.65
C GLU A 291 7.18 -2.16 -5.96
N GLU A 292 6.98 -3.48 -6.01
CA GLU A 292 7.17 -4.31 -7.19
C GLU A 292 6.01 -5.31 -7.33
N LEU A 293 5.44 -5.42 -8.52
CA LEU A 293 4.47 -6.46 -8.88
C LEU A 293 5.20 -7.51 -9.69
N HIS A 294 4.99 -8.77 -9.32
CA HIS A 294 5.52 -9.94 -10.01
C HIS A 294 4.36 -10.80 -10.49
N LEU A 295 4.20 -10.93 -11.80
CA LEU A 295 3.14 -11.70 -12.45
C LEU A 295 3.76 -12.68 -13.44
N ASP A 296 3.52 -13.98 -13.27
CA ASP A 296 4.01 -14.96 -14.23
C ASP A 296 3.24 -14.88 -15.55
N ARG A 297 3.94 -14.92 -16.69
CA ARG A 297 3.33 -14.79 -18.03
C ARG A 297 2.33 -15.90 -18.32
N GLN A 298 2.55 -17.09 -17.78
CA GLN A 298 1.65 -18.24 -17.90
C GLN A 298 0.28 -17.99 -17.25
N ARG A 299 0.17 -17.02 -16.34
CA ARG A 299 -1.09 -16.61 -15.70
C ARG A 299 -1.86 -15.57 -16.51
N ILE A 300 -1.32 -15.06 -17.62
CA ILE A 300 -2.01 -14.09 -18.46
C ILE A 300 -2.87 -14.84 -19.48
N ALA A 301 -4.18 -14.66 -19.39
CA ALA A 301 -5.14 -15.29 -20.28
C ALA A 301 -5.32 -14.49 -21.57
N TYR A 302 -5.44 -13.17 -21.44
CA TYR A 302 -5.67 -12.24 -22.54
C TYR A 302 -5.14 -10.84 -22.18
N VAL A 303 -4.84 -10.03 -23.19
CA VAL A 303 -4.42 -8.64 -23.03
C VAL A 303 -5.41 -7.76 -23.78
N ILE A 304 -6.06 -6.84 -23.05
CA ILE A 304 -6.99 -5.86 -23.64
C ILE A 304 -6.24 -4.55 -23.83
N THR A 305 -6.21 -4.05 -25.07
CA THR A 305 -5.71 -2.72 -25.42
C THR A 305 -6.85 -1.71 -25.39
N ALA A 306 -6.67 -0.58 -24.72
CA ALA A 306 -7.61 0.55 -24.77
C ALA A 306 -6.87 1.86 -25.11
N PRO A 307 -7.48 2.80 -25.84
CA PRO A 307 -6.90 4.11 -26.06
C PRO A 307 -6.79 4.87 -24.73
N TRP A 308 -5.64 5.50 -24.46
CA TRP A 308 -5.43 6.26 -23.23
C TRP A 308 -6.24 7.57 -23.20
N ARG A 309 -6.27 8.27 -24.34
CA ARG A 309 -7.11 9.43 -24.64
C ARG A 309 -7.52 9.39 -26.11
N GLU A 310 -8.67 9.95 -26.41
CA GLU A 310 -9.12 10.10 -27.79
C GLU A 310 -8.09 10.93 -28.58
N GLY A 311 -7.58 10.36 -29.68
CA GLY A 311 -6.58 10.98 -30.54
C GLY A 311 -5.11 10.86 -30.09
N ASP A 312 -4.81 10.20 -28.95
CA ASP A 312 -3.42 9.92 -28.55
C ASP A 312 -2.97 8.54 -29.07
N ALA A 313 -1.70 8.43 -29.49
CA ALA A 313 -1.09 7.16 -29.92
C ALA A 313 -0.88 6.19 -28.75
N ARG A 314 -0.85 6.70 -27.51
CA ARG A 314 -0.65 5.91 -26.30
C ARG A 314 -1.82 5.01 -25.96
N ARG A 315 -1.50 3.84 -25.43
CA ARG A 315 -2.51 2.83 -25.04
C ARG A 315 -2.31 2.33 -23.62
N ASP A 316 -3.41 1.88 -23.06
CA ASP A 316 -3.49 1.15 -21.81
C ASP A 316 -3.60 -0.35 -22.13
N LEU A 317 -2.75 -1.18 -21.51
CA LEU A 317 -2.79 -2.65 -21.60
C LEU A 317 -3.30 -3.24 -20.29
N PHE A 318 -4.49 -3.82 -20.32
CA PHE A 318 -5.09 -4.52 -19.19
C PHE A 318 -4.78 -6.02 -19.29
N LEU A 319 -4.11 -6.58 -18.28
CA LEU A 319 -3.77 -8.00 -18.24
C LEU A 319 -4.91 -8.78 -17.58
N VAL A 320 -5.59 -9.61 -18.36
CA VAL A 320 -6.64 -10.50 -17.87
C VAL A 320 -5.97 -11.78 -17.37
N LEU A 321 -6.18 -12.10 -16.09
CA LEU A 321 -5.49 -13.22 -15.45
C LEU A 321 -6.35 -14.48 -15.49
N ASP A 322 -5.70 -15.61 -15.76
CA ASP A 322 -6.25 -16.94 -15.61
C ASP A 322 -6.06 -17.39 -14.16
N GLY A 323 -7.16 -17.60 -13.45
CA GLY A 323 -7.10 -18.27 -12.15
C GLY A 323 -7.03 -19.78 -12.40
N PRO A 324 -6.07 -20.52 -11.84
CA PRO A 324 -5.91 -21.96 -12.11
C PRO A 324 -7.06 -22.86 -11.63
N GLN A 325 -8.11 -22.29 -11.02
CA GLN A 325 -9.39 -22.92 -10.72
C GLN A 325 -10.59 -22.03 -11.11
N ALA A 326 -10.33 -20.97 -11.85
CA ALA A 326 -11.32 -20.02 -12.31
C ALA A 326 -11.91 -20.55 -13.62
N ARG A 327 -13.12 -21.13 -13.58
CA ARG A 327 -13.88 -21.47 -14.79
C ARG A 327 -14.40 -20.24 -15.55
N ALA A 328 -13.83 -19.05 -15.31
CA ALA A 328 -14.23 -17.79 -15.90
C ALA A 328 -13.08 -16.76 -15.84
N PHE A 329 -13.04 -15.86 -16.82
CA PHE A 329 -12.07 -14.77 -16.88
C PHE A 329 -12.35 -13.75 -15.78
N SER A 330 -11.32 -13.34 -15.03
CA SER A 330 -11.47 -12.29 -14.01
C SER A 330 -10.90 -10.95 -14.49
N PRO A 331 -11.74 -9.92 -14.68
CA PRO A 331 -11.25 -8.55 -14.90
C PRO A 331 -10.66 -7.92 -13.61
N SER A 332 -10.66 -8.64 -12.48
CA SER A 332 -10.35 -8.10 -11.14
C SER A 332 -8.92 -7.63 -10.92
N GLY A 333 -7.98 -8.04 -11.78
CA GLY A 333 -6.61 -7.54 -11.75
C GLY A 333 -6.49 -6.09 -12.22
N ALA A 334 -7.13 -5.76 -13.35
CA ALA A 334 -6.89 -4.51 -14.06
C ALA A 334 -8.10 -3.55 -14.08
N PHE A 335 -9.33 -4.03 -13.82
CA PHE A 335 -10.56 -3.24 -13.84
C PHE A 335 -11.17 -2.99 -12.43
N GLY A 336 -10.35 -3.09 -11.38
CA GLY A 336 -10.77 -2.85 -10.00
C GLY A 336 -10.90 -1.35 -9.68
N GLY A 337 -12.12 -0.84 -9.57
CA GLY A 337 -12.41 0.58 -9.24
C GLY A 337 -12.14 1.03 -7.80
N GLY A 338 -11.15 0.47 -7.10
CA GLY A 338 -10.99 0.68 -5.65
C GLY A 338 -9.84 1.59 -5.20
N ASP A 339 -8.69 1.58 -5.89
CA ASP A 339 -7.51 2.30 -5.42
C ASP A 339 -6.50 2.52 -6.57
N GLU A 340 -6.48 3.72 -7.16
CA GLU A 340 -5.49 4.11 -8.19
C GLU A 340 -4.04 4.02 -7.68
N GLN A 341 -3.86 3.99 -6.36
CA GLN A 341 -2.55 3.85 -5.72
C GLN A 341 -2.18 2.39 -5.50
N ARG A 342 -3.03 1.42 -5.80
CA ARG A 342 -2.65 0.01 -5.78
C ARG A 342 -1.83 -0.32 -7.01
N LEU A 343 -0.85 -1.20 -6.86
CA LEU A 343 -0.10 -1.74 -7.98
C LEU A 343 -0.95 -2.86 -8.58
N VAL A 344 -1.38 -2.68 -9.83
CA VAL A 344 -2.26 -3.61 -10.54
C VAL A 344 -1.55 -4.14 -11.79
N PRO A 345 -1.85 -5.38 -12.23
CA PRO A 345 -1.29 -5.97 -13.45
C PRO A 345 -1.83 -5.26 -14.72
N MET A 346 -1.34 -4.05 -14.98
CA MET A 346 -1.73 -3.20 -16.09
C MET A 346 -0.54 -2.30 -16.49
N PHE A 347 -0.34 -2.09 -17.79
CA PHE A 347 0.54 -1.04 -18.29
C PHE A 347 -0.32 0.16 -18.69
N ALA A 348 -0.02 1.34 -18.16
CA ALA A 348 -0.80 2.54 -18.39
C ALA A 348 -0.03 3.52 -19.28
N ALA A 349 -0.70 4.12 -20.25
CA ALA A 349 -0.20 5.20 -21.11
C ALA A 349 1.19 4.91 -21.70
N ILE A 350 1.35 3.74 -22.31
CA ILE A 350 2.59 3.33 -22.98
C ILE A 350 2.55 3.67 -24.48
N GLU A 351 3.71 3.96 -25.05
CA GLU A 351 3.84 4.33 -26.47
C GLU A 351 4.01 3.08 -27.34
N ASP A 352 4.80 2.11 -26.88
CA ASP A 352 5.11 0.87 -27.60
C ASP A 352 4.17 -0.29 -27.18
N ALA A 353 2.86 -0.05 -27.29
CA ALA A 353 1.84 -1.00 -26.84
C ALA A 353 1.74 -2.24 -27.73
N ASP A 354 2.03 -2.10 -29.03
CA ASP A 354 1.90 -3.18 -30.00
C ASP A 354 2.97 -4.25 -29.79
N THR A 355 4.25 -3.86 -29.62
CA THR A 355 5.35 -4.79 -29.29
C THR A 355 5.12 -5.49 -27.95
N ALA A 356 4.68 -4.74 -26.92
CA ALA A 356 4.35 -5.32 -25.63
C ALA A 356 3.20 -6.33 -25.73
N SER A 357 2.15 -6.02 -26.49
CA SER A 357 1.02 -6.92 -26.72
C SER A 357 1.45 -8.21 -27.43
N GLU A 358 2.30 -8.10 -28.46
CA GLU A 358 2.84 -9.24 -29.20
C GLU A 358 3.64 -10.17 -28.29
N LEU A 359 4.58 -9.62 -27.51
CA LEU A 359 5.37 -10.38 -26.55
C LEU A 359 4.49 -11.12 -25.52
N LEU A 360 3.37 -10.53 -25.10
CA LEU A 360 2.47 -11.13 -24.13
C LEU A 360 1.56 -12.20 -24.75
N HIS A 361 1.14 -12.05 -26.01
CA HIS A 361 0.26 -12.98 -26.73
C HIS A 361 0.94 -14.31 -27.10
N VAL A 362 2.25 -14.33 -27.35
CA VAL A 362 3.02 -15.54 -27.73
C VAL A 362 3.00 -16.65 -26.65
N SER A 363 2.59 -16.32 -25.44
CA SER A 363 2.67 -17.18 -24.25
C SER A 363 1.76 -18.43 -24.28
N ARG A 364 0.71 -18.49 -25.13
CA ARG A 364 -0.16 -19.67 -25.26
C ARG A 364 0.16 -20.59 -26.45
N ILE A 365 0.63 -20.04 -27.57
CA ILE A 365 0.80 -20.81 -28.82
C ILE A 365 2.06 -21.71 -28.78
N SER A 366 3.10 -21.30 -28.04
CA SER A 366 4.35 -22.07 -27.95
C SER A 366 4.29 -23.30 -27.04
N LEU A 367 3.38 -23.35 -26.06
CA LEU A 367 3.27 -24.49 -25.12
C LEU A 367 2.43 -25.66 -25.65
N SER A 368 1.53 -25.43 -26.61
CA SER A 368 0.81 -26.51 -27.30
C SER A 368 1.72 -27.31 -28.24
N GLY A 369 2.74 -26.68 -28.84
CA GLY A 369 3.72 -27.36 -29.69
C GLY A 369 4.69 -28.25 -28.89
N ALA A 370 5.14 -27.79 -27.71
CA ALA A 370 6.05 -28.55 -26.86
C ALA A 370 5.40 -29.79 -26.21
N ARG A 371 4.07 -29.76 -25.96
CA ARG A 371 3.30 -30.90 -25.43
C ARG A 371 2.88 -31.93 -26.49
N GLN A 372 3.07 -31.63 -27.78
CA GLN A 372 2.89 -32.61 -28.86
C GLN A 372 4.22 -33.26 -29.27
N ALA A 373 5.34 -32.74 -28.77
CA ALA A 373 6.69 -33.24 -29.07
C ALA A 373 7.32 -34.04 -27.91
N ALA A 374 6.59 -34.23 -26.80
CA ALA A 374 6.92 -35.10 -25.67
C ALA A 374 5.73 -36.03 -25.41
#